data_AF-A0A559KF56-F1
#
_entry.id   AF-A0A559KF56-F1
#
_cell.length_a   1.000
_cell.length_b   1.000
_cell.length_c   1.000
_cell.angle_alpha   90.00
_cell.angle_beta   90.00
_cell.angle_gamma   90.00
#
_symmetry.space_group_name_H-M   'P 1'
#
loop_
_entity.id
_entity.type
_entity.pdbx_description
1 polymer ?
#
loop_
_entity_poly.entity_id
_entity_poly.type
_entity_poly.pdbx_seq_one_letter_code
_entity_poly.pdbx_strand_id
1 'polypeptide(L)'
;MVGTFYLVVNAIAVILFAKYHKRLHALEILVYWSVSTYLYQNFSALCYMNFKTLWIPDEWSYAFTHFLNRVVLLPLLMVMFLDLLLALTALLKKLLLLAVSVTLLVGMEWLSHYLGVLIHQHWQLWWSFAFWLSALVALAACMKGFRLLLYKGGTDW
;
A
#
# COMPACT_ATOMS: atom_id res chain seq x y z
N MET A 1 -8.43 -20.71 -8.89
CA MET A 1 -7.01 -20.88 -8.45
C MET A 1 -6.37 -19.55 -8.03
N VAL A 2 -6.51 -18.48 -8.83
CA VAL A 2 -5.93 -17.15 -8.52
C VAL A 2 -6.41 -16.57 -7.18
N GLY A 3 -7.71 -16.64 -6.87
CA GLY A 3 -8.23 -16.15 -5.59
C GLY A 3 -7.65 -16.86 -4.37
N THR A 4 -7.51 -18.19 -4.43
CA THR A 4 -6.88 -18.98 -3.36
C THR A 4 -5.41 -18.60 -3.17
N PHE A 5 -4.67 -18.40 -4.26
CA PHE A 5 -3.29 -17.93 -4.19
C PHE A 5 -3.18 -16.60 -3.43
N TYR A 6 -3.99 -15.60 -3.80
CA TYR A 6 -3.95 -14.31 -3.12
C TYR A 6 -4.46 -14.37 -1.68
N LEU A 7 -5.43 -15.23 -1.37
CA LEU A 7 -5.86 -15.48 0.02
C LEU A 7 -4.69 -15.98 0.87
N VAL A 8 -3.92 -16.95 0.37
CA VAL A 8 -2.74 -17.48 1.06
C VAL A 8 -1.67 -16.40 1.21
N VAL A 9 -1.38 -15.63 0.16
CA VAL A 9 -0.40 -14.52 0.20
C VAL A 9 -0.81 -13.47 1.24
N ASN A 10 -2.08 -13.06 1.26
CA ASN A 10 -2.60 -12.10 2.24
C ASN A 10 -2.52 -12.66 3.67
N ALA A 11 -2.92 -13.92 3.87
CA ALA A 11 -2.85 -14.55 5.18
C ALA A 11 -1.40 -14.62 5.70
N ILE A 12 -0.45 -15.04 4.86
CA ILE A 12 0.98 -15.06 5.19
C ILE A 12 1.46 -13.65 5.52
N ALA A 13 1.14 -12.65 4.69
CA ALA A 13 1.55 -11.27 4.92
C ALA A 13 1.04 -10.74 6.28
N VAL A 14 -0.24 -10.99 6.60
CA VAL A 14 -0.83 -10.61 7.90
C VAL A 14 -0.17 -11.34 9.06
N ILE A 15 0.09 -12.65 8.95
CA ILE A 15 0.75 -13.43 10.01
C ILE A 15 2.18 -12.93 10.24
N LEU A 16 2.95 -12.71 9.17
CA LEU A 16 4.31 -12.17 9.26
C LEU A 16 4.30 -10.79 9.89
N PHE A 17 3.39 -9.91 9.45
CA PHE A 17 3.23 -8.59 10.04
C PHE A 17 2.82 -8.68 11.53
N ALA A 18 1.91 -9.57 11.89
CA ALA A 18 1.48 -9.79 13.27
C ALA A 18 2.63 -10.28 14.16
N LYS A 19 3.55 -11.11 13.66
CA LYS A 19 4.74 -11.56 14.41
C LYS A 19 5.89 -10.56 14.42
N TYR A 20 5.95 -9.65 13.46
CA TYR A 20 7.00 -8.62 13.37
C TYR A 20 6.95 -7.66 14.57
N HIS A 21 8.10 -7.29 15.11
CA HIS A 21 8.19 -6.30 16.19
C HIS A 21 8.07 -4.88 15.63
N LYS A 22 6.89 -4.26 15.80
CA LYS A 22 6.59 -2.93 15.26
C LYS A 22 7.14 -1.83 16.16
N ARG A 23 7.62 -0.76 15.52
CA ARG A 23 7.96 0.55 16.12
C ARG A 23 6.77 1.50 16.09
N LEU A 24 5.82 1.28 15.18
CA LEU A 24 4.57 2.02 15.12
C LEU A 24 3.63 1.60 16.26
N HIS A 25 2.98 2.58 16.87
CA HIS A 25 1.91 2.32 17.82
C HIS A 25 0.69 1.70 17.12
N ALA A 26 -0.14 0.92 17.84
CA ALA A 26 -1.31 0.26 17.25
C ALA A 26 -2.29 1.25 16.58
N LEU A 27 -2.48 2.44 17.19
CA LEU A 27 -3.29 3.50 16.61
C LEU A 27 -2.70 4.06 15.31
N GLU A 28 -1.38 4.24 15.25
CA GLU A 28 -0.69 4.69 14.04
C GLU A 28 -0.86 3.67 12.91
N ILE A 29 -0.69 2.38 13.23
CA ILE A 29 -0.91 1.29 12.27
C ILE A 29 -2.33 1.38 11.69
N LEU A 30 -3.35 1.52 12.55
CA LEU A 30 -4.75 1.61 12.11
C LEU A 30 -4.97 2.82 11.20
N VAL A 31 -4.51 4.01 11.61
CA VAL A 31 -4.66 5.25 10.82
C VAL A 31 -3.96 5.13 9.48
N TYR A 32 -2.70 4.70 9.46
CA TYR A 32 -1.91 4.61 8.21
C TYR A 32 -2.42 3.51 7.30
N TRP A 33 -2.96 2.43 7.86
CA TRP A 33 -3.66 1.40 7.10
C TRP A 33 -4.90 1.99 6.42
N SER A 34 -5.76 2.70 7.16
CA SER A 34 -6.94 3.36 6.60
C SER A 34 -6.59 4.37 5.51
N VAL A 35 -5.57 5.21 5.72
CA VAL A 35 -5.10 6.18 4.71
C VAL A 35 -4.58 5.47 3.47
N SER A 36 -3.79 4.41 3.64
CA SER A 36 -3.24 3.63 2.51
C SER A 36 -4.36 2.96 1.69
N THR A 37 -5.33 2.35 2.37
CA THR A 37 -6.53 1.78 1.73
C THR A 37 -7.29 2.86 0.96
N TYR A 38 -7.52 4.02 1.58
CA TYR A 38 -8.25 5.13 0.96
C TYR A 38 -7.55 5.64 -0.30
N LEU A 39 -6.23 5.87 -0.24
CA LEU A 39 -5.44 6.34 -1.39
C LEU A 39 -5.58 5.39 -2.59
N TYR A 40 -5.38 4.09 -2.37
CA TYR A 40 -5.45 3.12 -3.46
C TYR A 40 -6.88 2.88 -3.96
N GLN A 41 -7.88 2.87 -3.08
CA GLN A 41 -9.28 2.73 -3.49
C GLN A 41 -9.72 3.89 -4.39
N ASN A 42 -9.40 5.13 -4.02
CA ASN A 42 -9.75 6.30 -4.82
C ASN A 42 -9.00 6.30 -6.16
N PHE A 43 -7.71 5.97 -6.14
CA PHE A 43 -6.94 5.87 -7.38
C PHE A 43 -7.48 4.79 -8.31
N SER A 44 -7.75 3.59 -7.78
CA SER A 44 -8.35 2.49 -8.53
C SER A 44 -9.71 2.87 -9.10
N ALA A 45 -10.55 3.58 -8.33
CA ALA A 45 -11.85 4.07 -8.79
C ALA A 45 -11.71 5.14 -9.89
N LEU A 46 -10.77 6.08 -9.77
CA LEU A 46 -10.49 7.07 -10.81
C LEU A 46 -10.07 6.41 -12.13
N CYS A 47 -9.15 5.45 -12.06
CA CYS A 47 -8.66 4.77 -13.25
C CYS A 47 -9.70 3.82 -13.88
N TYR A 48 -10.54 3.18 -13.07
CA TYR A 48 -11.61 2.29 -13.54
C TYR A 48 -12.80 3.08 -14.11
N MET A 49 -13.32 4.06 -13.38
CA MET A 49 -14.57 4.75 -13.73
C MET A 49 -14.36 5.93 -14.68
N ASN A 50 -13.30 6.71 -14.51
CA ASN A 50 -13.11 7.97 -15.26
C ASN A 50 -12.19 7.77 -16.46
N PHE A 51 -10.97 7.25 -16.24
CA PHE A 51 -9.98 7.13 -17.31
C PHE A 51 -10.15 5.85 -18.14
N LYS A 52 -10.88 4.85 -17.64
CA LYS A 52 -11.05 3.53 -18.27
C LYS A 52 -9.70 2.87 -18.62
N THR A 53 -8.68 3.14 -17.82
CA THR A 53 -7.33 2.60 -18.01
C THR A 53 -7.09 1.34 -17.17
N LEU A 54 -8.00 1.05 -16.25
CA LEU A 54 -8.04 -0.20 -15.50
C LEU A 54 -9.37 -0.89 -15.76
N TRP A 55 -9.32 -2.19 -15.97
CA TRP A 55 -10.48 -3.05 -16.08
C TRP A 55 -10.36 -4.20 -15.07
N ILE A 56 -11.45 -4.50 -14.38
CA ILE A 56 -11.52 -5.60 -13.42
C ILE A 56 -12.54 -6.58 -13.99
N PRO A 57 -12.19 -7.86 -14.21
CA PRO A 57 -13.16 -8.83 -14.69
C PRO A 57 -14.33 -9.01 -13.71
N ASP A 58 -15.54 -9.19 -14.25
CA ASP A 58 -16.78 -9.35 -13.46
C ASP A 58 -16.89 -10.69 -12.73
N GLU A 59 -15.92 -11.60 -12.92
CA GLU A 59 -15.91 -12.84 -12.16
C GLU A 59 -15.66 -12.56 -10.68
N TRP A 60 -16.51 -13.14 -9.84
CA TRP A 60 -16.49 -12.94 -8.39
C TRP A 60 -15.10 -13.20 -7.77
N SER A 61 -14.38 -14.21 -8.26
CA SER A 61 -13.04 -14.51 -7.77
C SER A 61 -12.04 -13.38 -8.03
N TYR A 62 -12.07 -12.72 -9.19
CA TYR A 62 -11.14 -11.64 -9.49
C TYR A 62 -11.51 -10.36 -8.75
N ALA A 63 -12.80 -10.01 -8.72
CA ALA A 63 -13.29 -8.85 -7.98
C ALA A 63 -12.97 -8.93 -6.48
N PHE A 64 -13.21 -10.10 -5.86
CA PHE A 64 -12.88 -10.33 -4.44
C PHE A 64 -11.37 -10.30 -4.19
N THR A 65 -10.57 -10.89 -5.08
CA THR A 65 -9.11 -10.85 -4.98
C THR A 65 -8.57 -9.42 -5.04
N HIS A 66 -9.08 -8.63 -5.99
CA HIS A 66 -8.73 -7.22 -6.10
C HIS A 66 -9.11 -6.48 -4.82
N PHE A 67 -10.35 -6.63 -4.33
CA PHE A 67 -10.77 -6.05 -3.06
C PHE A 67 -9.85 -6.42 -1.89
N LEU A 68 -9.49 -7.69 -1.74
CA LEU A 68 -8.62 -8.15 -0.67
C LEU A 68 -7.24 -7.50 -0.74
N ASN A 69 -6.62 -7.46 -1.92
CA ASN A 69 -5.33 -6.81 -2.10
C ASN A 69 -5.37 -5.31 -1.78
N ARG A 70 -6.48 -4.65 -2.11
CA ARG A 70 -6.70 -3.21 -1.84
C ARG A 70 -6.84 -2.89 -0.36
N VAL A 71 -7.46 -3.79 0.39
CA VAL A 71 -7.79 -3.57 1.80
C VAL A 71 -6.73 -4.15 2.73
N VAL A 72 -5.99 -5.16 2.30
CA VAL A 72 -5.04 -5.89 3.15
C VAL A 72 -3.62 -5.80 2.63
N LEU A 73 -3.32 -6.44 1.49
CA LEU A 73 -1.94 -6.60 1.04
C LEU A 73 -1.20 -5.27 0.82
N LEU A 74 -1.77 -4.39 -0.01
CA LEU A 74 -1.14 -3.13 -0.38
C LEU A 74 -1.02 -2.18 0.84
N PRO A 75 -2.08 -1.96 1.65
CA PRO A 75 -1.95 -1.19 2.88
C PRO A 75 -0.91 -1.75 3.85
N LEU A 76 -0.85 -3.06 4.02
CA LEU A 76 0.12 -3.71 4.91
C LEU A 76 1.56 -3.44 4.45
N LEU A 77 1.85 -3.54 3.15
CA LEU A 77 3.17 -3.22 2.59
C LEU A 77 3.53 -1.74 2.81
N MET A 78 2.56 -0.83 2.63
CA MET A 78 2.75 0.61 2.86
C MET A 78 3.00 0.95 4.34
N VAL A 79 2.28 0.29 5.26
CA VAL A 79 2.51 0.44 6.71
C VAL A 79 3.87 -0.14 7.12
N MET A 80 4.26 -1.29 6.55
CA MET A 80 5.57 -1.88 6.79
C MET A 80 6.70 -0.97 6.29
N PHE A 81 6.51 -0.28 5.16
CA PHE A 81 7.42 0.76 4.71
C PHE A 81 7.60 1.86 5.76
N LEU A 82 6.52 2.38 6.35
CA LEU A 82 6.63 3.42 7.39
C LEU A 82 7.37 2.92 8.63
N ASP A 83 7.10 1.70 9.09
CA ASP A 83 7.77 1.13 10.25
C ASP A 83 9.29 1.01 10.02
N LEU A 84 9.68 0.50 8.85
CA LEU A 84 11.08 0.40 8.45
C LEU A 84 11.71 1.78 8.25
N LEU A 85 10.96 2.76 7.75
CA LEU A 85 11.44 4.13 7.57
C LEU A 85 11.86 4.78 8.90
N LEU A 86 11.16 4.46 9.99
CA LEU A 86 11.49 4.91 11.35
C LEU A 86 12.75 4.27 11.92
N ALA A 87 13.10 3.07 11.47
CA ALA A 87 14.31 2.37 11.88
C ALA A 87 15.59 3.03 11.35
N LEU A 88 15.47 3.76 10.24
CA LEU A 88 16.60 4.24 9.46
C LEU A 88 16.96 5.67 9.83
N THR A 89 18.23 5.93 10.07
CA THR A 89 18.75 7.27 10.34
C THR A 89 19.29 7.93 9.07
N ALA A 90 20.12 7.22 8.31
CA ALA A 90 20.79 7.73 7.12
C ALA A 90 19.84 7.96 5.92
N LEU A 91 19.95 9.13 5.28
CA LEU A 91 19.13 9.51 4.13
C LEU A 91 19.24 8.51 2.97
N LEU A 92 20.45 8.05 2.65
CA LEU A 92 20.67 7.07 1.58
C LEU A 92 19.90 5.77 1.81
N LYS A 93 19.86 5.28 3.05
CA LYS A 93 19.09 4.08 3.41
C LYS A 93 17.59 4.30 3.25
N LYS A 94 17.09 5.51 3.57
CA LYS A 94 15.68 5.88 3.38
C LYS A 94 15.30 5.94 1.90
N LEU A 95 16.17 6.52 1.06
CA LEU A 95 15.97 6.55 -0.39
C LEU A 95 16.00 5.14 -1.00
N LEU A 96 16.91 4.29 -0.54
CA LEU A 96 16.96 2.89 -0.96
C LEU A 96 15.69 2.13 -0.54
N LEU A 97 15.25 2.28 0.70
CA LEU A 97 14.00 1.70 1.18
C LEU A 97 12.81 2.15 0.34
N LEU A 98 12.71 3.45 0.04
CA LEU A 98 11.67 4.00 -0.82
C LEU A 98 11.69 3.35 -2.22
N ALA A 99 12.86 3.26 -2.85
CA ALA A 99 13.02 2.64 -4.16
C ALA A 99 12.60 1.16 -4.16
N VAL A 100 13.02 0.40 -3.13
CA VAL A 100 12.65 -1.01 -2.95
C VAL A 100 11.14 -1.15 -2.74
N SER A 101 10.53 -0.33 -1.88
CA SER A 101 9.09 -0.38 -1.60
C SER A 101 8.25 0.00 -2.83
N VAL A 102 8.65 1.03 -3.59
CA VAL A 102 7.98 1.35 -4.86
C VAL A 102 8.08 0.19 -5.84
N THR A 103 9.27 -0.38 -6.01
CA THR A 103 9.48 -1.53 -6.92
C THR A 103 8.64 -2.73 -6.50
N LEU A 104 8.54 -3.01 -5.19
CA LEU A 104 7.71 -4.08 -4.66
C LEU A 104 6.23 -3.84 -4.95
N LEU A 105 5.71 -2.63 -4.71
CA LEU A 105 4.30 -2.29 -4.95
C LEU A 105 3.94 -2.35 -6.44
N VAL A 106 4.80 -1.81 -7.31
CA VAL A 106 4.66 -1.95 -8.77
C VAL A 106 4.68 -3.44 -9.15
N GLY A 107 5.59 -4.23 -8.58
CA GLY A 107 5.66 -5.66 -8.83
C GLY A 107 4.36 -6.39 -8.46
N MET A 108 3.74 -6.03 -7.33
CA MET A 108 2.46 -6.62 -6.90
C MET A 108 1.28 -6.20 -7.80
N GLU A 109 1.25 -4.95 -8.26
CA GLU A 109 0.26 -4.45 -9.23
C GLU A 109 0.38 -5.20 -10.56
N TRP A 110 1.59 -5.33 -11.10
CA TRP A 110 1.82 -6.03 -12.36
C TRP A 110 1.64 -7.55 -12.22
N LEU A 111 1.93 -8.14 -11.07
CA LEU A 111 1.57 -9.53 -10.79
C LEU A 111 0.05 -9.72 -10.83
N SER A 112 -0.73 -8.77 -10.31
CA SER A 112 -2.19 -8.78 -10.42
C SER A 112 -2.64 -8.66 -11.88
N HIS A 113 -1.90 -7.92 -12.69
CA HIS A 113 -2.13 -7.83 -14.13
C HIS A 113 -1.88 -9.13 -14.88
N TYR A 114 -0.71 -9.73 -14.70
CA TYR A 114 -0.37 -11.01 -15.33
C TYR A 114 -1.33 -12.14 -14.94
N LEU A 115 -1.85 -12.12 -13.71
CA LEU A 115 -2.83 -13.10 -13.23
C LEU A 115 -4.28 -12.78 -13.62
N GLY A 116 -4.52 -11.72 -14.40
CA GLY A 116 -5.84 -11.33 -14.88
C GLY A 116 -6.75 -10.69 -13.82
N VAL A 117 -6.26 -10.44 -12.60
CA VAL A 117 -7.04 -9.79 -11.53
C VAL A 117 -7.34 -8.32 -11.86
N LEU A 118 -6.38 -7.66 -12.52
CA LEU A 118 -6.44 -6.24 -12.86
C LEU A 118 -5.86 -6.01 -14.26
N ILE A 119 -6.70 -5.70 -15.23
CA ILE A 119 -6.27 -5.51 -16.60
C ILE A 119 -5.93 -4.03 -16.82
N HIS A 120 -4.69 -3.74 -17.15
CA HIS A 120 -4.22 -2.44 -17.57
C HIS A 120 -4.55 -2.24 -19.05
N GLN A 121 -5.32 -1.21 -19.37
CA GLN A 121 -5.63 -0.82 -20.74
C GLN A 121 -5.04 0.57 -21.01
N HIS A 122 -4.15 0.66 -22.00
CA HIS A 122 -3.40 1.90 -22.31
C HIS A 122 -2.59 2.49 -21.13
N TRP A 123 -2.30 1.68 -20.11
CA TRP A 123 -1.51 2.09 -18.96
C TRP A 123 -0.02 2.07 -19.29
N GLN A 124 0.67 3.16 -18.99
CA GLN A 124 2.12 3.21 -19.11
C GLN A 124 2.75 2.74 -17.79
N LEU A 125 3.75 1.86 -17.86
CA LEU A 125 4.43 1.31 -16.66
C LEU A 125 4.92 2.39 -15.70
N TRP A 126 5.41 3.52 -16.21
CA TRP A 126 5.89 4.63 -15.38
C TRP A 126 4.79 5.30 -14.55
N TRP A 127 3.51 5.19 -14.93
CA TRP A 127 2.38 5.67 -14.13
C TRP A 127 2.25 4.90 -12.83
N SER A 128 2.50 3.59 -12.84
CA SER A 128 2.56 2.77 -11.61
C SER A 128 3.66 3.28 -10.68
N PHE A 129 4.87 3.51 -11.21
CA PHE A 129 5.98 4.07 -10.42
C PHE A 129 5.64 5.44 -9.83
N ALA A 130 5.09 6.35 -10.64
CA ALA A 130 4.72 7.69 -10.21
C ALA A 130 3.64 7.66 -9.11
N PHE A 131 2.61 6.83 -9.30
CA PHE A 131 1.55 6.64 -8.33
C PHE A 131 2.10 6.11 -7.00
N TRP A 132 2.82 4.99 -6.99
CA TRP A 132 3.31 4.39 -5.75
C TRP A 132 4.33 5.26 -5.02
N LEU A 133 5.19 5.96 -5.76
CA LEU A 133 6.09 6.95 -5.18
C LEU A 133 5.29 8.06 -4.48
N SER A 134 4.30 8.63 -5.17
CA SER A 134 3.46 9.70 -4.62
C SER A 134 2.67 9.23 -3.39
N ALA A 135 2.13 8.02 -3.42
CA ALA A 135 1.37 7.43 -2.33
C ALA A 135 2.24 7.22 -1.08
N LEU A 136 3.46 6.68 -1.23
CA LEU A 136 4.39 6.51 -0.11
C LEU A 136 4.88 7.84 0.45
N VAL A 137 5.13 8.84 -0.40
CA VAL A 137 5.51 10.19 0.04
C VAL A 137 4.35 10.85 0.80
N ALA A 138 3.13 10.79 0.27
CA ALA A 138 1.93 11.30 0.93
C ALA A 138 1.70 10.62 2.28
N LEU A 139 1.87 9.29 2.34
CA LEU A 139 1.74 8.53 3.58
C LEU A 139 2.83 8.90 4.60
N ALA A 140 4.08 9.08 4.18
CA ALA A 140 5.15 9.53 5.06
C ALA A 140 4.91 10.96 5.57
N ALA A 141 4.35 11.84 4.74
CA ALA A 141 3.92 13.18 5.16
C ALA A 141 2.77 13.11 6.17
N CYS A 142 1.78 12.24 5.95
CA CYS A 142 0.69 11.97 6.89
C CYS A 142 1.22 11.49 8.24
N MET A 143 2.17 10.54 8.25
CA MET A 143 2.82 10.07 9.48
C MET A 143 3.50 11.21 10.24
N LYS A 144 4.27 12.06 9.55
CA LYS A 144 4.90 13.24 10.17
C LYS A 144 3.87 14.19 10.76
N GLY A 145 2.79 14.49 10.03
CA GLY A 145 1.71 15.36 10.48
C GLY A 145 0.96 14.79 11.69
N PHE A 146 0.60 13.52 11.64
CA PHE A 146 -0.09 12.81 12.73
C PHE A 146 0.74 12.80 14.02
N ARG A 147 2.03 12.48 13.92
CA ARG A 147 2.96 12.55 15.06
C ARG A 147 3.11 13.96 15.59
N LEU A 148 3.26 14.96 14.71
CA LEU A 148 3.34 16.37 15.15
C LEU A 148 2.11 16.79 15.96
N LEU A 149 0.91 16.40 15.51
CA LEU A 149 -0.34 16.72 16.22
C LEU A 149 -0.45 15.99 17.55
N LEU A 150 -0.11 14.69 17.60
CA LEU A 150 -0.13 13.91 18.83
C LEU A 150 0.87 14.42 19.88
N TYR A 151 2.09 14.78 19.46
CA TYR A 151 3.11 15.25 20.40
C TYR A 151 2.97 16.73 20.77
N LYS A 152 2.25 17.54 19.97
CA LYS A 152 1.92 18.93 20.34
C LYS A 152 0.93 19.03 21.51
N GLY A 153 0.13 18.00 21.76
CA GLY A 153 -0.80 17.98 22.91
C GLY A 153 -0.16 17.57 24.23
N GLY A 154 1.16 17.32 24.27
CA GLY A 154 1.87 16.75 25.42
C GLY A 154 2.72 17.74 26.24
N THR A 155 2.61 19.05 26.03
CA THR A 155 3.39 20.08 26.76
C THR A 155 2.67 20.69 27.97
N ASP A 156 1.71 19.97 28.56
CA ASP A 156 1.11 20.32 29.86
C ASP A 156 1.29 19.16 30.86
N TRP A 157 2.54 18.90 31.27
CA TRP A 157 2.91 18.19 32.50
C TRP A 157 4.25 18.68 33.03
#